data_AF-A0A1T4RDQ1-F1
#
_entry.id   AF-A0A1T4RDQ1-F1
#
_cell.length_a   1.000
_cell.length_b   1.000
_cell.length_c   1.000
_cell.angle_alpha   90.00
_cell.angle_beta   90.00
_cell.angle_gamma   90.00
#
_symmetry.space_group_name_H-M   'P 1'
#
loop_
_entity.id
_entity.type
_entity.pdbx_description
1 polymer ?
#
loop_
_entity_poly.entity_id
_entity_poly.type
_entity_poly.pdbx_seq_one_letter_code
_entity_poly.pdbx_strand_id
1 'polypeptide(L)'
;MKYEAKKYLKLIIGLLLCALGIVAMLNSNLGLSPWDALNQGLNKIIGISLGEANLLVGAIIVLFSLLLKQPIGSGTIINFLLVGVFIDIYIYLDIVPKGDFFYKRLIILIIGIL
;
A
#
# COMPACT_ATOMS: atom_id res chain seq x y z
N MET A 1 0.48 -27.35 -10.87
CA MET A 1 -0.54 -26.75 -9.97
C MET A 1 -0.02 -26.39 -8.57
N LYS A 2 0.60 -27.28 -7.78
CA LYS A 2 1.06 -26.97 -6.41
C LYS A 2 2.09 -25.81 -6.32
N TYR A 3 2.92 -25.61 -7.35
CA TYR A 3 3.93 -24.55 -7.38
C TYR A 3 3.34 -23.14 -7.60
N GLU A 4 2.34 -23.02 -8.47
CA GLU A 4 1.64 -21.76 -8.72
C GLU A 4 0.91 -21.25 -7.47
N ALA A 5 0.23 -22.14 -6.74
CA ALA A 5 -0.44 -21.78 -5.49
C ALA A 5 0.54 -21.23 -4.43
N LYS A 6 1.73 -21.86 -4.29
CA LYS A 6 2.78 -21.36 -3.39
C LYS A 6 3.31 -19.99 -3.81
N LYS A 7 3.42 -19.73 -5.11
CA LYS A 7 3.87 -18.44 -5.64
C LYS A 7 2.89 -17.32 -5.29
N TYR A 8 1.59 -17.52 -5.53
CA TYR A 8 0.57 -16.52 -5.21
C TYR A 8 0.39 -16.34 -3.70
N LEU A 9 0.53 -17.40 -2.90
CA LEU A 9 0.49 -17.29 -1.45
C LEU A 9 1.64 -16.40 -0.93
N LYS A 10 2.86 -16.63 -1.42
CA LYS A 10 4.03 -15.79 -1.09
C LYS A 10 3.82 -14.33 -1.50
N LEU A 11 3.23 -14.11 -2.68
CA LEU A 11 2.88 -12.76 -3.15
C LEU A 11 1.92 -12.10 -2.17
N ILE A 12 0.80 -12.73 -1.84
CA ILE A 12 -0.22 -12.16 -0.94
C ILE A 12 0.37 -11.85 0.45
N ILE A 13 1.18 -12.75 1.00
CA ILE A 13 1.88 -12.51 2.27
C ILE A 13 2.80 -11.29 2.17
N GLY A 14 3.56 -11.17 1.08
CA GLY A 14 4.38 -9.99 0.83
C GLY A 14 3.55 -8.70 0.77
N LEU A 15 2.42 -8.72 0.04
CA LEU A 15 1.52 -7.57 -0.07
C LEU A 15 0.91 -7.17 1.28
N LEU A 16 0.56 -8.15 2.12
CA LEU A 16 0.08 -7.90 3.49
C LEU A 16 1.14 -7.20 4.34
N LEU A 17 2.40 -7.62 4.23
CA LEU A 17 3.51 -6.98 4.94
C LEU A 17 3.78 -5.57 4.41
N CYS A 18 3.79 -5.39 3.08
CA CYS A 18 3.96 -4.07 2.47
C CYS A 18 2.88 -3.09 2.92
N ALA A 19 1.60 -3.49 2.90
CA ALA A 19 0.52 -2.63 3.37
C ALA A 19 0.65 -2.28 4.87
N LEU A 20 1.13 -3.23 5.69
CA LEU A 20 1.43 -2.99 7.10
C LEU A 20 2.51 -1.91 7.27
N GLY A 21 3.58 -2.00 6.48
CA GLY A 21 4.66 -1.00 6.46
C GLY A 21 4.17 0.38 6.05
N ILE A 22 3.35 0.47 5.00
CA ILE A 22 2.73 1.73 4.55
C ILE A 22 1.91 2.37 5.67
N VAL A 23 1.05 1.60 6.36
CA VAL A 23 0.23 2.12 7.47
C VAL A 23 1.10 2.50 8.68
N ALA A 24 2.19 1.79 8.94
CA ALA A 24 3.17 2.19 9.95
C ALA A 24 3.83 3.53 9.60
N MET A 25 4.31 3.71 8.37
CA MET A 25 4.87 4.98 7.91
C MET A 25 3.84 6.12 8.03
N LEU A 26 2.59 5.86 7.63
CA LEU A 26 1.48 6.80 7.78
C LEU A 26 1.27 7.22 9.24
N ASN A 27 1.20 6.25 10.16
CA ASN A 27 0.98 6.50 11.59
C ASN A 27 2.19 7.10 12.31
N SER A 28 3.39 6.99 11.73
CA SER A 28 4.59 7.68 12.22
C SER A 28 4.51 9.19 12.02
N ASN A 29 3.79 9.65 11.00
CA ASN A 29 3.67 11.06 10.61
C ASN A 29 5.04 11.76 10.40
N LEU A 30 6.10 11.03 10.07
CA LEU A 30 7.46 11.57 9.86
C LEU A 30 7.86 11.67 8.39
N GLY A 31 7.00 11.20 7.49
CA GLY A 31 7.25 11.19 6.06
C GLY A 31 6.62 9.96 5.41
N LEU A 32 6.37 10.07 4.11
CA LEU A 32 5.78 9.01 3.28
C LEU A 32 6.61 8.85 2.01
N SER A 33 6.51 7.69 1.37
CA SER A 33 7.04 7.51 0.02
C SER A 33 6.31 8.44 -0.97
N PRO A 34 6.92 8.83 -2.10
CA PRO A 34 6.25 9.67 -3.10
C PRO A 34 4.91 9.08 -3.60
N TRP A 35 4.85 7.74 -3.69
CA TRP A 35 3.63 7.02 -4.05
C TRP A 35 2.53 7.20 -2.99
N ASP A 36 2.84 6.98 -1.72
CA ASP A 36 1.88 7.11 -0.63
C ASP A 36 1.50 8.57 -0.37
N ALA A 37 2.42 9.50 -0.60
CA ALA A 37 2.16 10.94 -0.52
C ALA A 37 1.15 11.39 -1.59
N LEU A 38 1.24 10.85 -2.82
CA LEU A 38 0.24 11.09 -3.87
C LEU A 38 -1.15 10.57 -3.44
N ASN A 39 -1.22 9.34 -2.94
CA ASN A 39 -2.48 8.75 -2.49
C ASN A 39 -3.06 9.49 -1.28
N GLN A 40 -2.22 9.90 -0.33
CA GLN A 40 -2.63 10.73 0.80
C GLN A 40 -3.11 12.11 0.33
N GLY A 41 -2.47 12.70 -0.68
CA GLY A 41 -2.92 13.95 -1.30
C GLY A 41 -4.30 13.82 -1.92
N LEU A 42 -4.54 12.74 -2.68
CA LEU A 42 -5.85 12.43 -3.26
C LEU A 42 -6.92 12.20 -2.18
N ASN A 43 -6.61 11.47 -1.11
CA ASN A 43 -7.49 11.33 0.05
C ASN A 43 -7.87 12.69 0.65
N LYS A 44 -6.91 13.61 0.82
CA LYS A 44 -7.16 14.95 1.38
C LYS A 44 -7.97 15.87 0.45
N ILE A 45 -7.80 15.76 -0.86
CA ILE A 45 -8.45 16.65 -1.84
C ILE A 45 -9.83 16.14 -2.26
N ILE A 46 -9.96 14.84 -2.51
CA ILE A 46 -11.17 14.21 -3.07
C ILE A 46 -12.03 13.59 -1.97
N GLY A 47 -11.46 13.26 -0.81
CA GLY A 47 -12.19 12.67 0.32
C GLY A 47 -12.40 11.15 0.22
N ILE A 48 -11.74 10.46 -0.71
CA ILE A 48 -11.72 9.00 -0.84
C ILE A 48 -10.76 8.35 0.17
N SER A 49 -10.91 7.08 0.51
CA SER A 49 -9.97 6.37 1.39
C SER A 49 -8.56 6.31 0.79
N LEU A 50 -7.57 6.01 1.63
CA LEU A 50 -6.18 5.89 1.18
C LEU A 50 -5.99 4.66 0.28
N GLY A 51 -6.70 3.57 0.58
CA GLY A 51 -6.76 2.38 -0.26
C GLY A 51 -7.47 2.62 -1.59
N GLU A 52 -8.58 3.36 -1.60
CA GLU A 52 -9.31 3.77 -2.82
C GLU A 52 -8.43 4.64 -3.71
N ALA A 53 -7.71 5.61 -3.13
CA ALA A 53 -6.74 6.42 -3.87
C ALA A 53 -5.66 5.54 -4.52
N ASN A 54 -5.08 4.61 -3.76
CA ASN A 54 -4.08 3.68 -4.27
C ASN A 54 -4.62 2.79 -5.40
N LEU A 55 -5.85 2.30 -5.27
CA LEU A 55 -6.54 1.49 -6.28
C LEU A 55 -6.77 2.31 -7.56
N LEU A 56 -7.24 3.55 -7.43
CA LEU A 56 -7.53 4.46 -8.54
C LEU A 56 -6.25 4.81 -9.31
N VAL A 57 -5.19 5.24 -8.61
CA VAL A 57 -3.89 5.55 -9.24
C VAL A 57 -3.31 4.31 -9.89
N GLY A 58 -3.36 3.17 -9.20
CA GLY A 58 -2.93 1.89 -9.75
C GLY A 58 -3.67 1.51 -11.03
N ALA A 59 -5.00 1.64 -11.05
CA ALA A 59 -5.82 1.37 -12.22
C ALA A 59 -5.47 2.30 -13.40
N ILE A 60 -5.24 3.60 -13.14
CA ILE A 60 -4.80 4.56 -14.15
C ILE A 60 -3.46 4.13 -14.75
N ILE A 61 -2.47 3.78 -13.93
CA ILE A 61 -1.14 3.37 -14.42
C ILE A 61 -1.20 2.06 -15.21
N VAL A 62 -2.00 1.10 -14.76
CA VAL A 62 -2.21 -0.17 -15.48
C VAL A 62 -2.87 0.09 -16.83
N LEU A 63 -3.85 0.98 -16.89
CA LEU A 63 -4.50 1.38 -18.13
C LEU A 63 -3.49 2.04 -19.09
N PHE A 64 -2.68 3.00 -18.61
CA PHE A 64 -1.63 3.62 -19.41
C PHE A 64 -0.59 2.61 -19.89
N SER A 65 -0.20 1.66 -19.04
CA SER A 65 0.72 0.58 -19.41
C SER A 65 0.15 -0.28 -20.53
N LEU A 66 -1.16 -0.58 -20.48
CA LEU A 66 -1.85 -1.33 -21.54
C LEU A 66 -1.88 -0.56 -22.86
N LEU A 67 -2.17 0.75 -22.82
CA LEU A 67 -2.15 1.63 -24.00
C LEU A 67 -0.76 1.71 -24.64
N LEU A 68 0.28 1.74 -23.80
CA LEU A 68 1.68 1.73 -24.22
C LEU A 68 2.21 0.34 -24.60
N LYS A 69 1.34 -0.69 -24.60
CA LYS A 69 1.68 -2.09 -24.89
C LYS A 69 2.81 -2.66 -24.01
N GLN A 70 2.93 -2.15 -22.78
CA GLN A 70 3.88 -2.68 -21.80
C GLN A 70 3.37 -4.01 -21.26
N PRO A 71 4.26 -5.00 -21.03
CA PRO A 71 3.86 -6.28 -20.48
C PRO A 71 3.40 -6.12 -19.03
N ILE A 72 2.14 -6.47 -18.76
CA ILE A 72 1.55 -6.46 -17.41
C ILE A 72 1.46 -7.91 -16.92
N GLY A 73 2.13 -8.20 -15.81
CA GLY A 73 2.06 -9.52 -15.17
C GLY A 73 0.82 -9.65 -14.27
N SER A 74 0.39 -10.89 -14.01
CA SER A 74 -0.69 -11.17 -13.05
C SER A 74 -0.37 -10.61 -11.65
N GLY A 75 0.90 -10.65 -11.24
CA GLY A 75 1.36 -10.08 -9.98
C GLY A 75 1.13 -8.57 -9.87
N THR A 76 1.28 -7.82 -10.96
CA THR A 76 1.04 -6.37 -10.99
C THR A 76 -0.44 -6.08 -10.75
N ILE A 77 -1.32 -6.84 -11.40
CA ILE A 77 -2.76 -6.71 -11.24
C ILE A 77 -3.16 -7.01 -9.80
N ILE A 78 -2.68 -8.12 -9.25
CA ILE A 78 -2.95 -8.52 -7.88
C ILE A 78 -2.40 -7.48 -6.89
N ASN A 79 -1.22 -6.91 -7.14
CA ASN A 79 -0.60 -5.90 -6.29
C ASN A 79 -1.46 -4.64 -6.17
N PHE A 80 -1.80 -3.99 -7.29
CA PHE A 80 -2.52 -2.71 -7.21
C PHE A 80 -3.94 -2.88 -6.66
N LEU A 81 -4.58 -4.04 -6.91
CA LEU A 81 -5.90 -4.37 -6.36
C LEU A 81 -5.85 -4.64 -4.85
N LEU A 82 -4.91 -5.49 -4.39
CA LEU A 82 -4.92 -5.95 -3.00
C LEU A 82 -4.22 -5.01 -2.03
N VAL A 83 -3.17 -4.29 -2.44
CA VAL A 83 -2.43 -3.40 -1.52
C VAL A 83 -3.35 -2.31 -0.97
N GLY A 84 -4.17 -1.69 -1.82
CA GLY A 84 -5.14 -0.68 -1.37
C GLY A 84 -6.15 -1.24 -0.37
N VAL A 85 -6.69 -2.42 -0.65
CA VAL A 85 -7.63 -3.11 0.24
C VAL A 85 -6.98 -3.44 1.59
N PHE A 86 -5.73 -3.92 1.60
CA PHE A 86 -5.01 -4.22 2.83
C PHE A 86 -4.67 -2.97 3.64
N ILE A 87 -4.33 -1.86 2.99
CA ILE A 87 -4.14 -0.56 3.66
C ILE A 87 -5.41 -0.17 4.41
N ASP A 88 -6.56 -0.19 3.72
CA ASP A 88 -7.84 0.19 4.34
C ASP A 88 -8.23 -0.77 5.47
N ILE A 89 -7.98 -2.07 5.33
CA ILE A 89 -8.19 -3.05 6.41
C ILE A 89 -7.34 -2.71 7.63
N TYR A 90 -6.05 -2.43 7.46
CA TYR A 90 -5.17 -2.11 8.59
C TYR A 90 -5.53 -0.79 9.28
N ILE A 91 -5.96 0.22 8.50
CA ILE A 91 -6.46 1.48 9.04
C ILE A 91 -7.77 1.24 9.81
N TYR A 92 -8.70 0.47 9.25
CA TYR A 92 -9.99 0.17 9.87
C TYR A 92 -9.84 -0.63 11.17
N LEU A 93 -8.93 -1.60 11.20
CA LEU A 93 -8.68 -2.40 12.40
C LEU A 93 -7.90 -1.64 13.49
N ASP A 94 -7.30 -0.48 13.16
CA ASP A 94 -6.48 0.36 14.06
C ASP A 94 -5.40 -0.43 14.83
N ILE A 95 -4.85 -1.49 14.22
CA ILE A 95 -3.88 -2.38 14.88
C ILE A 95 -2.48 -1.77 14.99
N VAL A 96 -2.19 -0.79 14.13
CA VAL A 96 -0.86 -0.18 14.03
C VAL A 96 -0.78 1.00 14.99
N PRO A 97 0.15 1.01 15.95
CA PRO A 97 0.22 2.08 16.94
C PRO A 97 0.49 3.44 16.29
N LYS A 98 -0.11 4.48 16.86
CA LYS A 98 0.15 5.88 16.50
C LYS A 98 1.32 6.39 17.33
N GLY A 99 2.19 7.19 16.71
CA GLY A 99 3.37 7.68 17.40
C GLY A 99 3.08 8.93 18.23
N ASP A 100 2.89 8.76 19.56
CA ASP A 100 2.66 9.89 20.48
C ASP A 100 3.93 10.74 20.68
N PHE A 101 5.07 10.05 20.87
CA PHE A 101 6.38 10.65 21.14
C PHE A 101 7.29 10.54 19.93
N PHE A 102 8.21 11.49 19.77
CA PHE A 102 9.14 11.52 18.64
C PHE A 102 9.94 10.21 18.48
N TYR A 103 10.44 9.64 19.58
CA TYR A 103 11.17 8.37 19.54
C TYR A 103 10.30 7.19 19.07
N LYS A 104 9.04 7.11 19.53
CA LYS A 104 8.09 6.08 19.05
C LYS A 104 7.81 6.26 17.56
N ARG A 105 7.60 7.49 17.08
CA ARG A 105 7.40 7.79 15.66
C ARG A 105 8.60 7.31 14.82
N LEU A 106 9.82 7.52 15.31
CA LEU A 106 11.05 7.10 14.64
C LEU A 106 11.15 5.57 14.55
N ILE A 107 10.84 4.84 15.63
CA ILE A 107 10.81 3.37 15.61
C ILE A 107 9.76 2.87 14.62
N ILE A 108 8.54 3.41 14.67
CA ILE A 108 7.44 2.99 13.79
C ILE A 108 7.80 3.26 12.33
N LEU A 109 8.45 4.39 12.02
CA LEU A 109 8.93 4.70 10.68
C LEU A 109 9.98 3.68 10.21
N ILE A 110 10.98 3.38 11.04
CA ILE A 110 12.04 2.42 10.69
C ILE A 110 11.44 1.03 10.44
N ILE A 111 10.53 0.59 11.31
CA ILE A 111 9.80 -0.68 11.13
C ILE A 111 8.97 -0.66 9.85
N GLY A 112 8.36 0.47 9.51
CA GLY A 112 7.56 0.59 8.28
C GLY A 112 8.39 0.56 7.00
N ILE A 113 9.67 0.96 7.07
CA ILE A 113 10.60 0.98 5.94
C ILE A 113 11.27 -0.38 5.69
N LEU A 114 11.53 -1.15 6.75
CA LEU A 114 12.23 -2.44 6.71
C LEU A 114 11.31 -3.59 6.24
#